data_AF-D8M037-F1
#
_entry.id   AF-D8M037-F1
#
_cell.length_a   1.000
_cell.length_b   1.000
_cell.length_c   1.000
_cell.angle_alpha   90.00
_cell.angle_beta   90.00
_cell.angle_gamma   90.00
#
_symmetry.space_group_name_H-M   'P 1'
#
loop_
_entity.id
_entity.type
_entity.pdbx_description
1 polymer ?
#
loop_
_entity_poly.entity_id
_entity_poly.type
_entity_poly.pdbx_seq_one_letter_code
_entity_poly.pdbx_strand_id
1 'polypeptide(L)'
;MKPRFLIDFTGFSGTYSFSIFGIKTDMNSHFLSAVAPYIKKEVLTHQQQVCRLYKHSLKCLMSWSTDRDIFMEKATELRKRFRDNASLDPNSPEAKALLEAGLKEYESMAHPDPYVQSWYPGGATYMRNAPPPLNVVYPHGVPKEVEESVVPIHPDGTPYNWRPNDDPILVDFLGKRIFGF
;
A
#
# COMPACT_ATOMS: atom_id res chain seq x y z
N MET A 1 22.84 -18.25 16.94
CA MET A 1 23.51 -17.49 15.87
C MET A 1 22.74 -16.18 15.68
N LYS A 2 23.32 -15.02 16.01
CA LYS A 2 22.68 -13.72 15.76
C LYS A 2 22.85 -13.37 14.28
N PRO A 3 21.80 -12.98 13.54
CA PRO A 3 21.97 -12.52 12.16
C PRO A 3 22.74 -11.19 12.18
N ARG A 4 23.92 -11.20 11.55
CA ARG A 4 24.76 -10.01 11.34
C ARG A 4 24.18 -9.22 10.15
N PHE A 5 23.26 -8.31 10.42
CA PHE A 5 22.93 -7.21 9.51
C PHE A 5 23.79 -6.00 9.91
N LEU A 6 24.78 -5.66 9.09
CA LEU A 6 25.52 -4.40 9.24
C LEU A 6 24.94 -3.40 8.23
N ILE A 7 23.87 -2.73 8.65
CA ILE A 7 23.69 -1.30 8.39
C ILE A 7 23.31 -0.73 9.75
N ASP A 8 24.32 -0.27 10.50
CA ASP A 8 24.13 0.31 11.82
C ASP A 8 23.44 1.69 11.69
N PHE A 9 22.11 1.71 11.70
CA PHE A 9 21.31 2.93 11.92
C PHE A 9 21.05 3.16 13.42
N THR A 10 22.05 2.97 14.29
CA THR A 10 21.95 3.13 15.75
C THR A 10 21.76 4.58 16.22
N GLY A 11 21.42 5.52 15.32
CA GLY A 11 21.25 6.94 15.60
C GLY A 11 19.82 7.48 15.59
N PHE A 12 18.79 6.68 15.28
CA PHE A 12 17.40 7.17 15.19
C PHE A 12 16.48 6.37 16.12
N SER A 13 16.69 6.50 17.44
CA SER A 13 15.78 5.95 18.45
C SER A 13 14.53 6.83 18.59
N GLY A 14 13.66 6.80 17.57
CA GLY A 14 12.27 7.23 17.70
C GLY A 14 11.42 5.97 17.81
N THR A 15 10.96 5.63 19.01
CA THR A 15 10.00 4.54 19.21
C THR A 15 8.64 4.98 18.66
N TYR A 16 8.44 4.80 17.37
CA TYR A 16 7.12 4.88 16.75
C TYR A 16 6.66 3.46 16.44
N SER A 17 5.85 2.90 17.33
CA SER A 17 5.18 1.62 17.10
C SER A 17 4.16 1.79 15.96
N PHE A 18 4.52 1.36 14.76
CA PHE A 18 3.63 1.31 13.60
C PHE A 18 3.37 -0.14 13.24
N SER A 19 2.23 -0.69 13.69
CA SER A 19 1.74 -1.96 13.15
C SER A 19 1.00 -1.70 11.84
N ILE A 20 1.36 -2.44 10.80
CA ILE A 20 0.76 -2.34 9.45
C ILE A 20 -0.42 -3.30 9.27
N PHE A 21 -0.62 -4.23 10.23
CA PHE A 21 -1.83 -5.06 10.33
C PHE A 21 -2.77 -4.67 11.48
N GLY A 22 -2.40 -3.69 12.29
CA GLY A 22 -3.30 -3.02 13.23
C GLY A 22 -3.72 -1.68 12.66
N ILE A 23 -5.03 -1.44 12.59
CA ILE A 23 -5.55 -0.08 12.45
C ILE A 23 -4.93 0.73 13.60
N LYS A 24 -4.26 1.84 13.31
CA LYS A 24 -3.82 2.79 14.34
C LYS A 24 -5.02 3.10 15.23
N THR A 25 -4.96 2.75 16.50
CA THR A 25 -5.99 3.00 17.52
C THR A 25 -6.00 4.47 17.95
N ASP A 26 -5.93 5.37 16.97
CA ASP A 26 -5.98 6.83 17.14
C ASP A 26 -7.10 7.43 16.25
N MET A 27 -7.92 6.57 15.65
CA MET A 27 -9.08 6.95 14.84
C MET A 27 -10.34 6.91 15.72
N ASN A 28 -11.16 7.96 15.65
CA ASN A 28 -12.43 8.06 16.38
C ASN A 28 -13.29 6.80 16.16
N SER A 29 -13.78 6.19 17.25
CA SER A 29 -14.58 4.95 17.21
C SER A 29 -15.81 5.06 16.30
N HIS A 30 -16.44 6.24 16.25
CA HIS A 30 -17.55 6.51 15.35
C HIS A 30 -17.15 6.43 13.88
N PHE A 31 -15.97 6.93 13.52
CA PHE A 31 -15.45 6.85 12.16
C PHE A 31 -15.15 5.39 11.79
N LEU A 32 -14.52 4.63 12.69
CA LEU A 32 -14.28 3.20 12.50
C LEU A 32 -15.59 2.42 12.28
N SER A 33 -16.65 2.73 13.03
CA SER A 33 -17.95 2.08 12.85
C SER A 33 -18.62 2.42 11.53
N ALA A 34 -18.53 3.68 11.08
CA ALA A 34 -19.09 4.11 9.81
C ALA A 34 -18.32 3.50 8.62
N VAL A 35 -17.01 3.29 8.78
CA VAL A 35 -16.14 2.75 7.75
C VAL A 35 -16.11 1.22 7.74
N ALA A 36 -16.44 0.55 8.85
CA ALA A 36 -16.48 -0.91 8.97
C ALA A 36 -17.19 -1.66 7.82
N PRO A 37 -18.39 -1.25 7.33
CA PRO A 37 -19.05 -1.93 6.21
C PRO A 37 -18.28 -1.79 4.88
N TYR A 38 -17.40 -0.80 4.79
CA TYR A 38 -16.55 -0.50 3.65
C TYR A 38 -15.14 -1.11 3.79
N ILE A 39 -14.85 -1.91 4.82
CA ILE A 39 -13.55 -2.61 4.95
C ILE A 39 -13.76 -4.07 4.59
N LYS A 40 -13.47 -4.44 3.33
CA LYS A 40 -13.43 -5.85 2.93
C LYS A 40 -12.11 -6.47 3.41
N LYS A 41 -12.18 -7.27 4.47
CA LYS A 41 -11.04 -8.10 4.89
C LYS A 41 -10.99 -9.35 4.03
N GLU A 42 -10.30 -9.29 2.89
CA GLU A 42 -9.98 -10.50 2.14
C GLU A 42 -9.02 -11.37 2.95
N VAL A 43 -9.39 -12.65 3.12
CA VAL A 43 -8.47 -13.64 3.70
C VAL A 43 -7.41 -13.94 2.65
N LEU A 44 -6.22 -13.37 2.85
CA LEU A 44 -5.11 -13.53 1.92
C LEU A 44 -4.48 -14.91 2.08
N THR A 45 -4.14 -15.54 0.96
CA THR A 45 -3.30 -16.74 0.98
C THR A 45 -1.89 -16.40 1.42
N HIS A 46 -1.16 -17.37 1.99
CA HIS A 46 0.23 -17.18 2.40
C HIS A 46 1.09 -16.63 1.24
N GLN A 47 0.92 -17.17 0.03
CA GLN A 47 1.60 -16.69 -1.16
C GLN A 47 1.30 -15.21 -1.44
N GLN A 48 0.04 -14.79 -1.37
CA GLN A 48 -0.33 -13.39 -1.56
C GLN A 48 0.29 -12.49 -0.49
N GLN A 49 0.34 -12.93 0.77
CA GLN A 49 0.97 -12.18 1.86
C GLN A 49 2.47 -12.00 1.61
N VAL A 50 3.19 -13.06 1.23
CA VAL A 50 4.63 -13.01 0.90
C VAL A 50 4.87 -12.10 -0.31
N CYS A 51 4.08 -12.21 -1.37
CA CYS A 51 4.20 -11.36 -2.55
C CYS A 51 3.97 -9.88 -2.22
N ARG A 52 2.98 -9.58 -1.36
CA ARG A 52 2.73 -8.21 -0.89
C ARG A 52 3.91 -7.72 -0.06
N LEU A 53 4.40 -8.49 0.91
CA LEU A 53 5.57 -8.14 1.72
C LEU A 53 6.81 -7.85 0.86
N TYR A 54 7.10 -8.69 -0.13
CA TYR A 54 8.22 -8.47 -1.05
C TYR A 54 8.06 -7.17 -1.87
N LYS A 55 6.85 -6.89 -2.38
CA LYS A 55 6.57 -5.64 -3.09
C LYS A 55 6.73 -4.42 -2.18
N HIS A 56 6.24 -4.49 -0.95
CA HIS A 56 6.32 -3.40 0.03
C HIS A 56 7.75 -3.14 0.49
N SER A 57 8.52 -4.19 0.76
CA SER A 57 9.94 -4.07 1.13
C SER A 57 10.78 -3.45 0.01
N LEU A 58 10.57 -3.82 -1.26
CA LEU A 58 11.23 -3.14 -2.39
C LEU A 58 10.87 -1.66 -2.49
N LYS A 59 9.60 -1.29 -2.30
CA LYS A 59 9.18 0.12 -2.28
C LYS A 59 9.78 0.90 -1.11
N CYS A 60 9.91 0.26 0.04
CA CYS A 60 10.55 0.84 1.20
C CYS A 60 12.04 1.09 0.95
N LEU A 61 12.76 0.09 0.40
CA LEU A 61 14.15 0.27 -0.02
C LEU A 61 14.29 1.42 -1.02
N MET A 62 13.39 1.53 -1.99
CA MET A 62 13.39 2.63 -2.96
C MET A 62 13.08 4.00 -2.33
N SER A 63 12.36 4.04 -1.21
CA SER A 63 12.09 5.30 -0.49
C SER A 63 13.29 5.74 0.35
N TRP A 64 14.07 4.79 0.88
CA TRP A 64 15.30 5.07 1.62
C TRP A 64 16.51 5.36 0.74
N SER A 65 16.62 4.68 -0.40
CA SER A 65 17.74 4.84 -1.32
C SER A 65 17.48 5.96 -2.32
N THR A 66 18.38 6.95 -2.34
CA THR A 66 18.37 8.00 -3.36
C THR A 66 18.96 7.49 -4.68
N ASP A 67 20.09 6.78 -4.59
CA ASP A 67 20.84 6.29 -5.76
C ASP A 67 20.40 4.91 -6.24
N ARG A 68 20.41 4.73 -7.57
CA ARG A 68 19.93 3.49 -8.19
C ARG A 68 20.86 2.30 -7.98
N ASP A 69 22.16 2.53 -7.90
CA ASP A 69 23.15 1.45 -7.73
C ASP A 69 23.03 0.80 -6.35
N ILE A 70 22.92 1.63 -5.30
CA ILE A 70 22.66 1.18 -3.93
C ILE A 70 21.34 0.41 -3.87
N PHE A 71 20.29 0.93 -4.52
CA PHE A 71 19.02 0.22 -4.61
C PHE A 71 19.18 -1.16 -5.26
N MET A 72 19.91 -1.28 -6.36
CA MET A 72 20.07 -2.55 -7.09
C MET A 72 20.81 -3.60 -6.26
N GLU A 73 21.87 -3.19 -5.57
CA GLU A 73 22.62 -4.07 -4.66
C GLU A 73 21.69 -4.63 -3.56
N LYS A 74 20.97 -3.74 -2.87
CA LYS A 74 20.05 -4.11 -1.79
C LYS A 74 18.83 -4.88 -2.26
N ALA A 75 18.28 -4.56 -3.42
CA ALA A 75 17.18 -5.33 -4.02
C ALA A 75 17.62 -6.75 -4.38
N THR A 76 18.86 -6.93 -4.83
CA THR A 76 19.43 -8.24 -5.15
C THR A 76 19.65 -9.08 -3.90
N GLU A 77 20.20 -8.48 -2.84
CA GLU A 77 20.32 -9.11 -1.51
C GLU A 77 18.96 -9.55 -0.97
N LEU A 78 17.97 -8.65 -1.02
CA LEU A 78 16.60 -8.93 -0.58
C LEU A 78 16.00 -10.09 -1.37
N ARG A 79 16.10 -10.06 -2.71
CA ARG A 79 15.59 -11.14 -3.57
C ARG A 79 16.24 -12.48 -3.23
N LYS A 80 17.55 -12.49 -2.97
CA LYS A 80 18.26 -13.71 -2.55
C LYS A 80 17.67 -14.28 -1.26
N ARG A 81 17.47 -13.45 -0.22
CA ARG A 81 16.84 -13.87 1.05
C ARG A 81 15.47 -14.52 0.85
N PHE A 82 14.62 -13.96 -0.02
CA PHE A 82 13.31 -14.55 -0.32
C PHE A 82 13.42 -15.85 -1.11
N ARG A 83 14.39 -15.96 -2.04
CA ARG A 83 14.60 -17.19 -2.82
C ARG A 83 15.16 -18.32 -1.97
N ASP A 84 16.06 -18.04 -1.04
CA ASP A 84 16.67 -19.04 -0.16
C ASP A 84 15.60 -19.75 0.69
N ASN A 85 14.49 -19.08 1.00
CA ASN A 85 13.37 -19.61 1.79
C ASN A 85 12.17 -20.07 0.93
N ALA A 86 12.28 -20.05 -0.40
CA ALA A 86 11.16 -20.31 -1.31
C ALA A 86 10.75 -21.80 -1.38
N SER A 87 11.60 -22.73 -0.95
CA SER A 87 11.32 -24.16 -0.96
C SER A 87 10.52 -24.64 0.25
N LEU A 88 10.27 -23.76 1.24
CA LEU A 88 9.52 -24.11 2.43
C LEU A 88 8.03 -24.29 2.10
N ASP A 89 7.39 -25.26 2.76
CA ASP A 89 5.95 -25.47 2.60
C ASP A 89 5.15 -24.29 3.18
N PRO A 90 4.17 -23.72 2.45
CA PRO A 90 3.38 -22.58 2.92
C PRO A 90 2.61 -22.80 4.22
N ASN A 91 2.29 -24.05 4.58
CA ASN A 91 1.57 -24.36 5.80
C ASN A 91 2.50 -24.65 6.98
N SER A 92 3.81 -24.78 6.73
CA SER A 92 4.81 -25.01 7.76
C SER A 92 4.80 -23.89 8.81
N PRO A 93 4.92 -24.23 10.11
CA PRO A 93 5.06 -23.22 11.16
C PRO A 93 6.30 -22.33 10.95
N GLU A 94 7.35 -22.85 10.33
CA GLU A 94 8.56 -22.09 10.01
C GLU A 94 8.30 -20.98 8.98
N ALA A 95 7.53 -21.27 7.92
CA ALA A 95 7.18 -20.27 6.90
C ALA A 95 6.37 -19.12 7.50
N LYS A 96 5.43 -19.43 8.39
CA LYS A 96 4.62 -18.43 9.11
C LYS A 96 5.47 -17.58 10.05
N ALA A 97 6.39 -18.20 10.79
CA ALA A 97 7.31 -17.49 11.69
C ALA A 97 8.25 -16.54 10.92
N LEU A 98 8.75 -16.98 9.76
CA LEU A 98 9.56 -16.14 8.87
C LEU A 98 8.77 -14.97 8.31
N LEU A 99 7.51 -15.19 7.93
CA LEU A 99 6.62 -14.13 7.45
C LEU A 99 6.37 -13.08 8.55
N GLU A 100 6.07 -13.52 9.77
CA GLU A 100 5.87 -12.63 10.92
C GLU A 100 7.14 -11.83 11.26
N ALA A 101 8.30 -12.50 11.26
CA ALA A 101 9.59 -11.84 11.45
C ALA A 101 9.87 -10.80 10.35
N GLY A 102 9.59 -11.14 9.09
CA GLY A 102 9.76 -10.22 7.96
C GLY A 102 8.81 -9.03 8.02
N LEU A 103 7.58 -9.21 8.49
CA LEU A 103 6.64 -8.11 8.73
C LEU A 103 7.15 -7.16 9.82
N LYS A 104 7.65 -7.70 10.93
CA LYS A 104 8.22 -6.91 12.02
C LYS A 104 9.46 -6.13 11.59
N GLU A 105 10.33 -6.76 10.80
CA GLU A 105 11.51 -6.10 10.21
C GLU A 105 11.07 -4.95 9.30
N TYR A 106 10.09 -5.19 8.42
CA TYR A 106 9.54 -4.17 7.53
C TYR A 106 8.93 -2.98 8.30
N GLU A 107 8.17 -3.25 9.37
CA GLU A 107 7.60 -2.20 10.21
C GLU A 107 8.69 -1.34 10.86
N SER A 108 9.76 -1.95 11.37
CA SER A 108 10.88 -1.20 11.97
C SER A 108 11.64 -0.35 10.96
N MET A 109 11.64 -0.74 9.69
CA MET A 109 12.33 -0.03 8.62
C MET A 109 11.38 0.81 7.76
N ALA A 110 10.12 0.96 8.12
CA ALA A 110 9.17 1.72 7.31
C ALA A 110 9.59 3.21 7.24
N HIS A 111 9.74 3.74 6.04
CA HIS A 111 10.09 5.16 5.86
C HIS A 111 8.95 6.05 6.38
N PRO A 112 9.23 7.13 7.14
CA PRO A 112 8.19 8.01 7.70
C PRO A 112 7.38 8.72 6.61
N ASP A 113 7.98 9.01 5.46
CA ASP A 113 7.33 9.63 4.31
C ASP A 113 7.56 8.84 3.01
N PRO A 114 6.81 7.76 2.74
CA PRO A 114 7.08 6.88 1.61
C PRO A 114 6.83 7.58 0.27
N TYR A 115 7.59 7.20 -0.76
CA TYR A 115 7.37 7.71 -2.12
C TYR A 115 6.03 7.20 -2.68
N VAL A 116 5.18 8.14 -3.09
CA VAL A 116 3.87 7.88 -3.69
C VAL A 116 3.78 8.59 -5.04
N GLN A 117 3.26 7.90 -6.06
CA GLN A 117 3.01 8.51 -7.37
C GLN A 117 2.03 9.67 -7.23
N SER A 118 2.25 10.75 -7.97
CA SER A 118 1.54 12.02 -7.74
C SER A 118 0.01 11.89 -7.84
N TRP A 119 -0.50 11.08 -8.75
CA TRP A 119 -1.94 10.87 -8.97
C TRP A 119 -2.54 9.73 -8.16
N TYR A 120 -1.72 8.96 -7.45
CA TYR A 120 -2.21 7.91 -6.56
C TYR A 120 -2.73 8.56 -5.27
N PRO A 121 -3.67 7.94 -4.55
CA PRO A 121 -4.13 8.50 -3.28
C PRO A 121 -2.97 8.74 -2.30
N GLY A 122 -2.92 9.93 -1.72
CA GLY A 122 -1.79 10.41 -0.91
C GLY A 122 -0.65 11.08 -1.69
N GLY A 123 -0.77 11.18 -3.01
CA GLY A 123 0.12 11.94 -3.89
C GLY A 123 -0.30 13.40 -4.10
N ALA A 124 0.59 14.22 -4.66
CA ALA A 124 0.41 15.67 -4.77
C ALA A 124 -0.68 16.14 -5.74
N THR A 125 -1.04 15.34 -6.75
CA THR A 125 -2.05 15.69 -7.77
C THR A 125 -3.34 14.88 -7.64
N TYR A 126 -3.48 14.09 -6.57
CA TYR A 126 -4.67 13.29 -6.32
C TYR A 126 -5.91 14.19 -6.11
N MET A 127 -6.99 13.90 -6.86
CA MET A 127 -8.26 14.64 -6.83
C MET A 127 -8.17 16.15 -7.09
N ARG A 128 -7.07 16.63 -7.70
CA ARG A 128 -6.88 18.06 -7.99
C ARG A 128 -7.94 18.61 -8.96
N ASN A 129 -8.29 17.82 -9.98
CA ASN A 129 -9.24 18.18 -11.04
C ASN A 129 -10.28 17.07 -11.23
N ALA A 130 -10.93 16.60 -10.16
CA ALA A 130 -11.99 15.61 -10.29
C ALA A 130 -13.18 16.21 -11.05
N PRO A 131 -13.72 15.53 -12.09
CA PRO A 131 -14.89 16.04 -12.81
C PRO A 131 -16.10 16.11 -11.86
N PRO A 132 -16.91 17.19 -11.90
CA PRO A 132 -18.14 17.25 -11.12
C PRO A 132 -19.11 16.14 -11.58
N PRO A 133 -19.95 15.61 -10.67
CA PRO A 133 -20.91 14.59 -11.04
C PRO A 133 -21.96 15.19 -11.98
N LEU A 134 -22.39 14.41 -12.97
CA LEU A 134 -23.21 14.91 -14.09
C LEU A 134 -24.58 15.44 -13.64
N ASN A 135 -25.14 14.92 -12.56
CA ASN A 135 -26.38 15.42 -11.95
C ASN A 135 -26.26 16.86 -11.43
N VAL A 136 -25.06 17.31 -11.06
CA VAL A 136 -24.79 18.70 -10.64
C VAL A 136 -24.62 19.60 -11.86
N VAL A 137 -23.98 19.09 -12.92
CA VAL A 137 -23.80 19.82 -14.19
C VAL A 137 -25.13 20.00 -14.93
N TYR A 138 -25.98 18.97 -14.89
CA TYR A 138 -27.28 18.93 -15.56
C TYR A 138 -28.43 18.75 -14.55
N PRO A 139 -28.87 19.83 -13.88
CA PRO A 139 -29.90 19.74 -12.84
C PRO A 139 -31.29 19.31 -13.36
N HIS A 140 -31.51 19.42 -14.67
CA HIS A 140 -32.78 19.06 -15.33
C HIS A 140 -32.75 17.68 -16.00
N GLY A 141 -31.71 16.88 -15.74
CA GLY A 141 -31.49 15.59 -16.35
C GLY A 141 -30.35 15.62 -17.38
N VAL A 142 -29.57 14.55 -17.40
CA VAL A 142 -28.41 14.40 -18.30
C VAL A 142 -28.91 14.19 -19.74
N PRO A 143 -28.48 15.02 -20.72
CA PRO A 143 -28.83 14.83 -22.12
C PRO A 143 -28.35 13.47 -22.64
N LYS A 144 -29.14 12.79 -23.49
CA LYS A 144 -28.80 11.46 -24.04
C LYS A 144 -27.52 11.43 -24.89
N GLU A 145 -27.14 12.58 -25.45
CA GLU A 145 -25.92 12.74 -26.25
C GLU A 145 -24.65 12.81 -25.39
N VAL A 146 -24.81 13.17 -24.11
CA VAL A 146 -23.75 13.13 -23.11
C VAL A 146 -23.80 11.74 -22.51
N GLU A 147 -23.13 10.79 -23.15
CA GLU A 147 -22.89 9.49 -22.52
C GLU A 147 -22.20 9.76 -21.18
N GLU A 148 -22.73 9.20 -20.10
CA GLU A 148 -21.95 9.05 -18.89
C GLU A 148 -20.72 8.26 -19.33
N SER A 149 -19.57 8.92 -19.45
CA SER A 149 -18.33 8.18 -19.61
C SER A 149 -18.14 7.47 -18.28
N VAL A 150 -18.74 6.29 -18.12
CA VAL A 150 -18.50 5.32 -17.02
C VAL A 150 -17.06 4.79 -17.09
N VAL A 151 -16.21 5.45 -17.87
CA VAL A 151 -14.78 5.33 -17.79
C VAL A 151 -14.35 6.29 -16.67
N PRO A 152 -14.21 5.84 -15.41
CA PRO A 152 -13.69 6.69 -14.36
C PRO A 152 -12.32 7.19 -14.82
N ILE A 153 -12.26 8.46 -15.19
CA ILE A 153 -11.01 9.07 -15.61
C ILE A 153 -10.11 9.01 -14.37
N HIS A 154 -8.93 8.42 -14.51
CA HIS A 154 -7.96 8.39 -13.43
C HIS A 154 -7.74 9.83 -12.90
N PRO A 155 -7.29 10.01 -11.65
CA PRO A 155 -6.94 11.33 -11.12
C PRO A 155 -5.85 12.09 -11.93
N ASP A 156 -5.26 11.45 -12.95
CA ASP A 156 -4.30 11.97 -13.91
C ASP A 156 -4.87 12.30 -15.31
N GLY A 157 -6.16 12.06 -15.57
CA GLY A 157 -6.78 12.34 -16.88
C GLY A 157 -6.80 11.16 -17.87
N THR A 158 -6.30 9.97 -17.51
CA THR A 158 -6.31 8.79 -18.40
C THR A 158 -7.59 7.95 -18.26
N PRO A 159 -8.18 7.44 -19.36
CA PRO A 159 -9.38 6.62 -19.31
C PRO A 159 -9.13 5.23 -18.67
N TYR A 160 -9.95 4.84 -17.69
CA TYR A 160 -9.99 3.49 -17.11
C TYR A 160 -10.40 2.44 -18.17
N ASN A 161 -9.43 1.69 -18.69
CA ASN A 161 -9.70 0.44 -19.40
C ASN A 161 -9.18 -0.79 -18.63
N TRP A 162 -8.80 -0.64 -17.34
CA TRP A 162 -8.07 -1.68 -16.62
C TRP A 162 -8.46 -1.92 -15.15
N ARG A 163 -9.69 -1.67 -14.69
CA ARG A 163 -10.17 -2.41 -13.49
C ARG A 163 -11.61 -2.89 -13.66
N PRO A 164 -11.85 -4.21 -13.53
CA PRO A 164 -13.16 -4.80 -13.76
C PRO A 164 -14.17 -4.61 -12.62
N ASN A 165 -13.79 -4.01 -11.48
CA ASN A 165 -14.67 -3.87 -10.31
C ASN A 165 -14.69 -2.41 -9.80
N ASP A 166 -15.88 -1.80 -9.76
CA ASP A 166 -16.18 -0.47 -9.18
C ASP A 166 -16.29 -0.52 -7.66
N ASP A 167 -15.34 -1.16 -6.99
CA ASP A 167 -15.37 -1.23 -5.54
C ASP A 167 -14.97 0.14 -4.95
N PRO A 168 -15.57 0.57 -3.81
CA PRO A 168 -15.14 1.83 -3.17
C PRO A 168 -13.65 1.76 -2.82
N ILE A 169 -12.98 2.87 -2.52
CA ILE A 169 -11.58 2.83 -2.07
C ILE A 169 -11.47 3.74 -0.86
N LEU A 170 -11.10 3.18 0.29
CA LEU A 170 -10.85 3.99 1.49
C LEU A 170 -9.39 4.46 1.48
N VAL A 171 -9.20 5.76 1.55
CA VAL A 171 -7.88 6.41 1.53
C VAL A 171 -7.61 7.04 2.89
N ASP A 172 -6.51 6.64 3.53
CA ASP A 172 -5.95 7.30 4.70
C ASP A 172 -4.85 8.27 4.24
N PHE A 173 -5.17 9.55 4.22
CA PHE A 173 -4.27 10.62 3.76
C PHE A 173 -3.04 10.81 4.66
N LEU A 174 -3.21 10.66 5.98
CA LEU A 174 -2.14 10.82 6.96
C LEU A 174 -1.13 9.68 6.88
N GLY A 175 -1.63 8.45 6.73
CA GLY A 175 -0.78 7.28 6.55
C GLY A 175 -0.29 7.06 5.11
N LYS A 176 -0.81 7.83 4.14
CA LYS A 176 -0.68 7.54 2.70
C LYS A 176 -1.01 6.07 2.38
N ARG A 177 -2.03 5.53 3.05
CA ARG A 177 -2.47 4.13 2.93
C ARG A 177 -3.77 4.08 2.16
N ILE A 178 -3.92 3.01 1.39
CA ILE A 178 -5.14 2.74 0.64
C ILE A 178 -5.64 1.37 1.05
N PHE A 179 -6.89 1.34 1.46
CA PHE A 179 -7.64 0.13 1.72
C PHE A 179 -8.53 -0.09 0.49
N GLY A 180 -8.02 -0.93 -0.41
CA GLY A 180 -8.78 -1.43 -1.57
C GLY A 180 -9.55 -2.69 -1.18
N PHE A 181 -10.69 -2.87 -1.85
CA PHE A 181 -11.62 -4.00 -1.72
C PHE A 181 -11.29 -5.10 -2.73
#